data_AF-A0A957SZF7-F1
#
_entry.id   AF-A0A957SZF7-F1
#
_cell.length_a   1.000
_cell.length_b   1.000
_cell.length_c   1.000
_cell.angle_alpha   90.00
_cell.angle_beta   90.00
_cell.angle_gamma   90.00
#
_symmetry.space_group_name_H-M   'P 1'
#
loop_
_entity.id
_entity.type
_entity.pdbx_description
1 polymer ?
#
loop_
_entity_poly.entity_id
_entity_poly.type
_entity_poly.pdbx_seq_one_letter_code
_entity_poly.pdbx_strand_id
1 'polypeptide(L)'
;MKVRTILLYAVTVVLVAGATVGVMFLLQNISTHKEEARQDVFRVVDLSEEITDPAEWGKNYPRQYDSYQRTVDIERTRYGGSEAFQKVE
;
A
#
# COMPACT_ATOMS: atom_id res chain seq x y z
N MET A 1 14.97 24.48 51.64
CA MET A 1 15.40 23.17 51.07
C MET A 1 14.25 22.41 50.41
N LYS A 2 13.10 22.22 51.07
CA LYS A 2 11.92 21.49 50.51
C LYS A 2 11.36 22.09 49.21
N VAL A 3 11.27 23.41 49.08
CA VAL A 3 10.72 24.09 47.87
C VAL A 3 11.55 23.82 46.61
N ARG A 4 12.88 23.86 46.70
CA ARG A 4 13.77 23.54 45.56
C ARG A 4 13.55 22.10 45.09
N THR A 5 13.45 21.17 46.03
CA THR A 5 13.18 19.76 45.73
C THR A 5 11.80 19.57 45.08
N ILE A 6 10.76 20.25 45.56
CA ILE A 6 9.42 20.24 44.96
C ILE A 6 9.45 20.80 43.53
N LEU A 7 10.14 21.92 43.29
CA LEU A 7 10.28 22.50 41.96
C LEU A 7 11.03 21.58 40.99
N LEU A 8 12.10 20.92 41.46
CA LEU A 8 12.82 19.93 40.66
C LEU A 8 11.91 18.77 40.26
N TYR A 9 11.13 18.21 41.20
CA TYR A 9 10.18 17.15 40.88
C TYR A 9 9.09 17.62 39.91
N ALA A 10 8.53 18.81 40.11
CA ALA A 10 7.53 19.37 39.21
C ALA A 10 8.06 19.51 37.77
N VAL A 11 9.29 20.00 37.60
CA VAL A 11 9.95 20.10 36.29
C VAL A 11 10.15 18.71 35.67
N THR A 12 10.61 17.73 36.44
CA THR A 12 10.78 16.36 35.92
C THR A 12 9.47 15.74 35.46
N VAL A 13 8.38 15.96 36.20
CA VAL A 13 7.05 15.45 35.83
C VAL A 13 6.58 16.09 34.53
N VAL A 14 6.73 17.41 34.39
CA VAL A 14 6.33 18.13 33.17
C VAL A 14 7.16 17.67 31.96
N LEU A 15 8.46 17.45 32.12
CA LEU A 15 9.33 16.96 31.05
C LEU A 15 8.95 15.56 30.61
N VAL A 16 8.73 14.64 31.55
CA VAL A 16 8.32 13.26 31.24
C VAL A 16 6.94 13.26 30.59
N ALA A 17 5.98 14.02 31.11
CA ALA A 17 4.66 14.14 30.50
C ALA A 17 4.74 14.67 29.06
N GLY A 18 5.55 15.70 28.81
CA GLY A 18 5.78 16.24 27.46
C GLY A 18 6.41 15.21 26.53
N ALA A 19 7.40 14.46 26.99
CA ALA A 19 8.02 13.39 26.23
C ALA A 19 7.03 12.27 25.90
N THR A 20 6.21 11.83 26.87
CA THR A 20 5.17 10.81 26.65
C THR A 20 4.15 11.26 25.61
N VAL A 21 3.69 12.51 25.68
CA VAL A 21 2.78 13.09 24.68
C VAL A 21 3.44 13.08 23.30
N GLY A 22 4.70 13.50 23.19
CA GLY A 22 5.44 13.48 21.93
C GLY A 22 5.57 12.07 21.33
N VAL A 23 5.88 11.06 22.14
CA VAL A 23 5.94 9.66 21.71
C VAL A 23 4.57 9.16 21.24
N MET A 24 3.50 9.51 21.96
CA MET A 24 2.14 9.10 21.60
C MET A 24 1.70 9.71 20.26
N PHE A 25 2.02 10.98 20.01
CA PHE A 25 1.77 11.62 18.71
C PHE A 25 2.51 10.92 17.57
N LEU A 26 3.79 10.60 17.77
CA LEU A 26 4.57 9.89 16.78
C LEU A 26 3.99 8.49 16.50
N LEU A 27 3.60 7.77 17.56
CA LEU A 27 2.94 6.47 17.44
C LEU A 27 1.65 6.58 16.62
N GLN A 28 0.81 7.57 16.91
CA GLN A 28 -0.44 7.79 16.18
C GLN A 28 -0.17 8.07 14.69
N ASN A 29 0.82 8.90 14.39
CA ASN A 29 1.20 9.21 13.01
C ASN A 29 1.65 7.96 12.24
N ILE A 30 2.56 7.18 12.84
CA ILE A 30 3.05 5.94 12.24
C ILE A 30 1.92 4.92 12.08
N SER A 31 1.06 4.78 13.10
CA SER A 31 -0.06 3.85 13.05
C SER A 31 -1.04 4.22 11.93
N THR A 32 -1.34 5.51 11.76
CA THR A 32 -2.23 6.00 10.70
C THR A 32 -1.67 5.66 9.32
N HIS A 33 -0.40 5.98 9.07
CA HIS A 33 0.25 5.64 7.79
C HIS A 33 0.34 4.13 7.55
N LYS A 34 0.52 3.32 8.61
CA LYS A 34 0.49 1.86 8.48
C LYS A 34 -0.89 1.35 8.10
N GLU A 35 -1.96 1.90 8.67
CA GLU A 35 -3.33 1.54 8.29
C GLU A 35 -3.69 2.01 6.88
N GLU A 36 -3.27 3.21 6.47
CA GLU A 36 -3.37 3.69 5.09
C GLU A 36 -2.66 2.75 4.12
N ALA A 37 -1.45 2.29 4.46
CA ALA A 37 -0.69 1.34 3.65
C ALA A 37 -1.30 -0.08 3.61
N ARG A 38 -2.25 -0.44 4.48
CA ARG A 38 -3.02 -1.69 4.32
C ARG A 38 -4.08 -1.57 3.23
N GLN A 39 -4.48 -0.35 2.87
CA GLN A 39 -5.42 -0.08 1.80
C GLN A 39 -4.65 0.12 0.49
N ASP A 40 -4.09 -0.97 -0.04
CA ASP A 40 -3.22 -0.93 -1.23
C ASP A 40 -3.93 -0.46 -2.52
N VAL A 41 -5.26 -0.51 -2.57
CA VAL A 41 -6.01 -0.25 -3.81
C VAL A 41 -7.30 0.49 -3.48
N PHE A 42 -7.48 1.67 -4.07
CA PHE A 42 -8.78 2.31 -4.14
C PHE A 42 -9.71 1.47 -5.01
N ARG A 43 -10.57 0.67 -4.38
CA ARG A 43 -11.59 -0.12 -5.08
C ARG A 43 -12.67 0.83 -5.58
N VAL A 44 -12.76 1.02 -6.89
CA VAL A 44 -13.79 1.81 -7.58
C VAL A 44 -15.05 0.97 -7.76
N VAL A 45 -14.87 -0.33 -8.03
CA VAL A 45 -15.95 -1.31 -8.19
C VAL A 45 -15.77 -2.44 -7.16
N ASP A 46 -16.88 -2.90 -6.59
CA ASP A 46 -16.87 -4.07 -5.71
C ASP A 46 -16.73 -5.34 -6.55
N LEU A 47 -15.67 -6.11 -6.32
CA LEU A 47 -15.37 -7.32 -7.10
C LEU A 47 -15.77 -8.55 -6.28
N SER A 48 -16.58 -9.43 -6.86
CA SER A 48 -16.92 -10.74 -6.30
C SER A 48 -16.22 -11.87 -7.06
N GLU A 49 -16.20 -13.06 -6.45
CA GLU A 49 -15.65 -14.28 -7.07
C GLU A 49 -16.43 -14.74 -8.32
N GLU A 50 -17.62 -14.18 -8.56
CA GLU A 50 -18.46 -14.51 -9.72
C GLU A 50 -18.09 -13.69 -10.97
N ILE A 51 -17.32 -12.60 -10.80
CA ILE A 51 -16.97 -11.70 -11.91
C ILE A 51 -15.85 -12.30 -12.75
N THR A 52 -16.22 -12.78 -13.93
CA THR A 52 -15.28 -13.37 -14.89
C THR A 52 -14.79 -12.36 -15.93
N ASP A 53 -15.51 -11.25 -16.15
CA ASP A 53 -15.12 -10.23 -17.15
C ASP A 53 -13.85 -9.46 -16.72
N PRO A 54 -12.71 -9.58 -17.43
CA PRO A 54 -11.48 -8.88 -17.09
C PRO A 54 -11.60 -7.35 -17.13
N ALA A 55 -12.54 -6.79 -17.90
CA ALA A 55 -12.74 -5.35 -17.98
C ALA A 55 -13.24 -4.76 -16.64
N GLU A 56 -14.06 -5.51 -15.89
CA GLU A 56 -14.52 -5.12 -14.56
C GLU A 56 -13.35 -5.08 -13.56
N TRP A 57 -12.43 -6.05 -13.64
CA TRP A 57 -11.19 -6.04 -12.87
C TRP A 57 -10.30 -4.85 -13.24
N GLY A 58 -10.24 -4.49 -14.53
CA GLY A 58 -9.44 -3.38 -15.03
C GLY A 58 -9.85 -2.00 -14.52
N LYS A 59 -11.09 -1.81 -14.05
CA LYS A 59 -11.53 -0.56 -13.41
C LYS A 59 -10.80 -0.29 -12.10
N ASN A 60 -10.47 -1.34 -11.34
CA ASN A 60 -9.68 -1.23 -10.10
C ASN A 60 -8.17 -1.30 -10.36
N TYR A 61 -7.75 -1.96 -11.43
CA TYR A 61 -6.35 -2.27 -11.73
C TYR A 61 -5.96 -1.86 -13.16
N PRO A 62 -6.00 -0.55 -13.50
CA PRO A 62 -5.85 -0.10 -14.88
C PRO A 62 -4.48 -0.41 -15.48
N ARG A 63 -3.41 -0.34 -14.68
CA ARG A 63 -2.04 -0.64 -15.14
C ARG A 63 -1.84 -2.13 -15.48
N GLN A 64 -2.45 -3.00 -14.68
CA GLN A 64 -2.43 -4.44 -14.89
C GLN A 64 -3.28 -4.83 -16.09
N TYR A 65 -4.46 -4.21 -16.24
CA TYR A 65 -5.34 -4.46 -17.38
C TYR A 65 -4.73 -3.98 -18.70
N ASP A 66 -4.08 -2.81 -18.73
CA ASP A 66 -3.32 -2.35 -19.91
C ASP A 66 -2.19 -3.33 -20.28
N SER A 67 -1.46 -3.85 -19.29
CA SER A 67 -0.44 -4.88 -19.55
C SER A 67 -1.04 -6.21 -20.04
N TYR A 68 -2.21 -6.60 -19.53
CA TYR A 68 -2.97 -7.76 -20.01
C TYR A 68 -3.43 -7.58 -21.46
N GLN A 69 -3.94 -6.40 -21.83
CA GLN A 69 -4.38 -6.14 -23.20
C GLN A 69 -3.23 -6.23 -24.22
N ARG A 70 -1.99 -5.89 -23.83
CA ARG A 70 -0.81 -6.00 -24.70
C ARG A 70 -0.39 -7.43 -25.02
N THR A 71 -0.89 -8.45 -24.31
CA THR A 71 -0.52 -9.84 -24.60
C THR A 71 -1.14 -10.36 -25.90
N VAL A 72 -2.11 -9.63 -26.47
CA VAL A 72 -2.72 -9.96 -27.76
C VAL A 72 -1.78 -9.61 -28.92
N ASP A 73 -0.80 -8.72 -28.69
CA ASP A 73 0.13 -8.28 -29.73
C ASP A 73 1.08 -9.42 -30.14
N ILE A 74 1.19 -9.62 -31.45
CA ILE A 74 2.02 -10.68 -32.02
C ILE A 74 3.44 -10.16 -32.25
N GLU A 75 4.38 -10.60 -31.41
CA GLU A 75 5.80 -10.30 -31.56
C GLU A 75 6.58 -11.49 -32.12
N ARG A 76 7.51 -11.21 -33.04
CA ARG A 76 8.35 -12.22 -33.68
C ARG A 76 9.76 -12.18 -33.12
N THR A 77 10.31 -13.34 -32.83
CA THR A 77 11.70 -13.48 -32.38
C THR A 77 12.41 -14.57 -33.21
N ARG A 78 13.75 -14.61 -33.13
CA ARG A 78 14.56 -15.56 -33.91
C ARG A 78 14.22 -17.04 -33.65
N TYR A 79 13.76 -17.37 -32.45
CA TYR A 79 13.54 -18.76 -32.01
C TYR A 79 12.13 -19.01 -31.43
N GLY A 80 11.17 -18.13 -31.72
CA GLY A 80 9.80 -18.21 -31.20
C GLY A 80 9.06 -16.88 -31.35
N GLY A 81 8.01 -16.67 -30.57
CA GLY A 81 7.21 -15.44 -30.60
C GLY A 81 5.79 -15.70 -30.11
N SER A 82 4.93 -14.70 -30.25
CA SER A 82 3.50 -14.80 -29.96
C SER A 82 2.70 -15.27 -31.18
N GLU A 83 3.36 -15.74 -32.25
CA GLU A 83 2.71 -16.30 -33.43
C GLU A 83 2.40 -17.79 -33.25
N ALA A 84 1.24 -18.22 -33.76
CA ALA A 84 0.88 -19.64 -33.78
C ALA A 84 1.71 -20.35 -34.87
N PHE A 85 2.76 -21.05 -34.48
CA PHE A 85 3.57 -21.88 -35.38
C PHE A 85 3.40 -23.37 -35.08
N GLN A 86 3.38 -24.19 -36.12
CA GLN A 86 3.28 -25.64 -36.00
C GLN A 86 4.66 -26.24 -35.76
N LYS A 87 4.86 -26.87 -34.60
CA LYS A 87 6.16 -27.43 -34.18
C LYS A 87 6.45 -28.83 -34.74
N VAL A 88 5.47 -29.43 -35.41
CA VAL A 88 5.55 -30.76 -36.02
C VAL A 88 5.22 -30.64 -37.51
N GLU A 89 6.29 -30.58 -38.30
CA GLU A 89 6.36 -30.99 -39.70
C GLU A 89 7.64 -31.80 -39.88
#